data_AF-A0A6L8U5T4-F1
#
_entry.id   AF-A0A6L8U5T4-F1
#
_cell.length_a   1.000
_cell.length_b   1.000
_cell.length_c   1.000
_cell.angle_alpha   90.00
_cell.angle_beta   90.00
_cell.angle_gamma   90.00
#
_symmetry.space_group_name_H-M   'P 1'
#
loop_
_entity.id
_entity.type
_entity.pdbx_description
1 polymer ?
#
loop_
_entity_poly.entity_id
_entity_poly.type
_entity_poly.pdbx_seq_one_letter_code
_entity_poly.pdbx_strand_id
1 'polypeptide(L)'
;MFVSLAVMFYLPVFIYIFLVFIAVGVLKTSTFRDYVVALLGFLTPWFFYFSYQYLVYDNPLAPFHIIDDVWHSGRTTMDLGPLFKIYCGFIGLLFTVATLFLLKSLSNQKIHIRKYYTVLLWFVAITIFTMLFLPSLSIEMAYIAAFPVAFFVSNYLLNTHNRFWRELFLITMFAMAIAMQFF
;
A
#
# COMPACT_ATOMS: atom_id res chain seq x y z
N MET A 1 11.31 -10.50 -4.45
CA MET A 1 11.43 -11.39 -3.28
C MET A 1 10.52 -10.98 -2.13
N PHE A 2 10.71 -9.82 -1.49
CA PHE A 2 9.88 -9.43 -0.33
C PHE A 2 8.37 -9.40 -0.58
N VAL A 3 7.93 -8.92 -1.75
CA VAL A 3 6.50 -8.96 -2.11
C VAL A 3 5.98 -10.40 -2.13
N SER A 4 6.74 -11.36 -2.65
CA SER A 4 6.29 -12.76 -2.66
C SER A 4 6.24 -13.37 -1.27
N LEU A 5 7.16 -13.00 -0.36
CA LEU A 5 7.06 -13.41 1.04
C LEU A 5 5.81 -12.82 1.69
N ALA A 6 5.51 -11.54 1.46
CA ALA A 6 4.31 -10.89 1.97
C ALA A 6 3.03 -11.58 1.47
N VAL A 7 3.02 -12.04 0.22
CA VAL A 7 1.90 -12.80 -0.38
C VAL A 7 1.65 -14.12 0.33
N MET A 8 2.67 -14.77 0.91
CA MET A 8 2.47 -16.00 1.70
C MET A 8 1.73 -15.75 3.01
N PHE A 9 1.79 -14.53 3.55
CA PHE A 9 1.05 -14.14 4.77
C PHE A 9 -0.30 -13.51 4.44
N TYR A 10 -0.36 -12.70 3.37
CA TYR A 10 -1.56 -11.99 2.97
C TYR A 10 -1.64 -11.94 1.44
N LEU A 11 -2.44 -12.85 0.88
CA LEU A 11 -2.50 -13.09 -0.56
C LEU A 11 -2.81 -11.83 -1.38
N PRO A 12 -3.77 -10.95 -1.01
CA PRO A 12 -4.11 -9.74 -1.78
C PRO A 12 -2.94 -8.79 -2.07
N VAL A 13 -1.81 -8.92 -1.36
CA VAL A 13 -0.57 -8.16 -1.63
C VAL A 13 0.04 -8.51 -2.99
N PHE A 14 -0.39 -9.58 -3.66
CA PHE A 14 0.20 -10.00 -4.94
C PHE A 14 0.16 -8.89 -6.00
N ILE A 15 -0.86 -8.03 -5.97
CA ILE A 15 -1.02 -6.91 -6.91
C ILE A 15 0.16 -5.90 -6.79
N TYR A 16 0.84 -5.83 -5.65
CA TYR A 16 2.01 -4.97 -5.49
C TYR A 16 3.22 -5.43 -6.32
N ILE A 17 3.16 -6.57 -7.04
CA ILE A 17 4.15 -6.88 -8.08
C ILE A 17 4.18 -5.83 -9.19
N PHE A 18 3.03 -5.25 -9.54
CA PHE A 18 2.96 -4.17 -10.51
C PHE A 18 3.68 -2.91 -10.02
N LEU A 19 3.61 -2.64 -8.71
CA LEU A 19 4.37 -1.57 -8.10
C LEU A 19 5.88 -1.80 -8.25
N VAL A 20 6.35 -3.04 -8.11
CA VAL A 20 7.77 -3.37 -8.32
C VAL A 20 8.20 -3.08 -9.76
N PHE A 21 7.38 -3.43 -10.76
CA PHE A 21 7.68 -3.12 -12.16
C PHE A 21 7.72 -1.62 -12.43
N ILE A 22 6.77 -0.87 -11.87
CA ILE A 22 6.77 0.60 -11.97
C ILE A 22 8.01 1.17 -11.27
N ALA A 23 8.36 0.70 -10.08
CA ALA A 23 9.51 1.16 -9.32
C ALA A 23 10.82 0.92 -10.09
N VAL A 24 10.97 -0.26 -10.72
CA VAL A 24 12.11 -0.55 -11.62
C VAL A 24 12.16 0.50 -12.74
N GLY A 25 11.04 0.68 -13.45
CA GLY A 25 10.87 1.68 -14.54
C GLY A 25 11.22 3.11 -14.17
N VAL A 26 10.80 3.56 -12.99
CA VAL A 26 10.91 4.96 -12.57
C VAL A 26 12.26 5.27 -11.93
N LEU A 27 12.77 4.38 -11.07
CA LEU A 27 13.93 4.67 -10.24
C LEU A 27 15.24 4.62 -11.03
N LYS A 28 15.44 3.60 -11.88
CA LYS A 28 16.69 3.37 -12.63
C LYS A 28 16.48 3.34 -14.13
N THR A 29 17.58 3.39 -14.89
CA THR A 29 17.58 3.01 -16.31
C THR A 29 17.28 1.52 -16.40
N SER A 30 16.03 1.20 -16.67
CA SER A 30 15.57 -0.17 -16.69
C SER A 30 16.05 -0.91 -17.92
N THR A 31 16.60 -2.09 -17.69
CA THR A 31 16.84 -3.08 -18.74
C THR A 31 15.77 -4.16 -18.66
N PHE A 32 15.50 -4.85 -19.77
CA PHE A 32 14.57 -5.99 -19.78
C PHE A 32 14.92 -7.04 -18.71
N ARG A 33 16.22 -7.25 -18.49
CA ARG A 33 16.76 -8.15 -17.45
C ARG A 33 16.22 -7.81 -16.05
N ASP A 34 16.06 -6.53 -15.72
CA ASP A 34 15.60 -6.11 -14.39
C ASP A 34 14.17 -6.56 -14.11
N TYR A 35 13.30 -6.51 -15.12
CA TYR A 35 11.92 -7.00 -15.01
C TYR A 35 11.87 -8.52 -14.87
N VAL A 36 12.71 -9.24 -15.62
CA VAL A 36 12.81 -10.70 -15.52
C VAL A 36 13.31 -11.10 -14.13
N VAL A 37 14.33 -10.42 -13.59
CA VAL A 37 14.83 -10.67 -12.23
C VAL A 37 13.75 -10.40 -11.18
N ALA A 38 12.98 -9.32 -11.33
CA ALA A 38 11.87 -9.01 -10.42
C ALA A 38 10.77 -10.10 -10.46
N LEU A 39 10.42 -10.57 -11.65
CA LEU A 39 9.45 -11.65 -11.86
C LEU A 39 9.94 -12.97 -11.26
N LEU A 40 11.16 -13.40 -11.57
CA LEU A 40 11.74 -14.63 -11.03
C LEU A 40 11.82 -14.57 -9.50
N GLY A 41 12.24 -13.44 -8.94
CA GLY A 41 12.27 -13.23 -7.50
C GLY A 41 10.89 -13.17 -6.85
N PHE A 42 9.81 -12.98 -7.60
CA PHE A 42 8.43 -13.13 -7.12
C PHE A 42 7.93 -14.57 -7.23
N LEU A 43 8.29 -15.27 -8.30
CA LEU A 43 7.87 -16.67 -8.50
C LEU A 43 8.63 -17.65 -7.60
N THR A 44 9.83 -17.31 -7.12
CA THR A 44 10.70 -18.23 -6.38
C THR A 44 10.01 -18.83 -5.13
N PRO A 45 9.44 -18.06 -4.18
CA PRO A 45 8.78 -18.65 -3.02
C PRO A 45 7.53 -19.45 -3.37
N TRP A 46 6.78 -19.02 -4.40
CA TRP A 46 5.62 -19.75 -4.92
C TRP A 46 5.99 -21.09 -5.52
N PHE A 47 7.09 -21.16 -6.26
CA PHE A 47 7.61 -22.40 -6.82
C PHE A 47 7.96 -23.41 -5.71
N PHE A 48 8.61 -22.95 -4.64
CA PHE A 48 8.90 -23.81 -3.48
C PHE A 48 7.63 -24.25 -2.76
N TYR A 49 6.66 -23.35 -2.57
CA TYR A 49 5.37 -23.70 -1.95
C TYR A 49 4.60 -24.74 -2.76
N PHE A 50 4.51 -24.56 -4.08
CA PHE A 50 3.87 -25.52 -4.99
C PHE A 50 4.56 -26.89 -4.94
N SER A 51 5.90 -26.88 -5.03
CA SER A 51 6.71 -28.10 -4.96
C SER A 51 6.52 -28.85 -3.64
N TYR A 52 6.47 -28.10 -2.52
CA TYR A 52 6.24 -28.67 -1.20
C TYR A 52 4.85 -29.31 -1.09
N GLN A 53 3.80 -28.64 -1.57
CA GLN A 53 2.46 -29.23 -1.53
C GLN A 53 2.30 -30.47 -2.40
N TYR A 54 2.91 -30.45 -3.58
CA TYR A 54 2.89 -31.59 -4.49
C TYR A 54 3.64 -32.80 -3.90
N LEU A 55 4.86 -32.60 -3.38
CA LEU A 55 5.72 -33.71 -2.96
C LEU A 55 5.36 -34.27 -1.57
N VAL A 56 4.83 -33.46 -0.66
CA VAL A 56 4.61 -33.86 0.74
C VAL A 56 3.16 -34.23 1.03
N TYR A 57 2.20 -33.52 0.44
CA TYR A 57 0.77 -33.67 0.77
C TYR A 57 -0.07 -34.22 -0.38
N ASP A 58 0.54 -34.49 -1.55
CA ASP A 58 -0.14 -34.98 -2.76
C ASP A 58 -1.37 -34.14 -3.15
N ASN A 59 -1.33 -32.83 -2.84
CA ASN A 59 -2.43 -31.91 -3.11
C ASN A 59 -1.98 -30.76 -4.02
N PRO A 60 -1.89 -31.00 -5.34
CA PRO A 60 -1.47 -29.97 -6.31
C PRO A 60 -2.48 -28.81 -6.44
N LEU A 61 -3.72 -28.99 -5.98
CA LEU A 61 -4.80 -28.02 -6.15
C LEU A 61 -4.87 -26.98 -5.01
N ALA A 62 -4.26 -27.27 -3.86
CA ALA A 62 -4.27 -26.38 -2.70
C ALA A 62 -3.88 -24.91 -3.01
N PRO A 63 -2.84 -24.61 -3.81
CA PRO A 63 -2.50 -23.23 -4.14
C PRO A 63 -3.56 -22.51 -4.97
N PHE A 64 -4.32 -23.23 -5.80
CA PHE A 64 -5.38 -22.66 -6.63
C PHE A 64 -6.62 -22.30 -5.81
N HIS A 65 -6.98 -23.13 -4.83
CA HIS A 65 -8.08 -22.83 -3.91
C HIS A 65 -7.85 -21.53 -3.13
N ILE A 66 -6.62 -21.28 -2.68
CA ILE A 66 -6.26 -20.03 -1.99
C ILE A 66 -6.48 -18.81 -2.89
N ILE A 67 -6.19 -18.94 -4.19
CA ILE A 67 -6.41 -17.86 -5.16
C ILE A 67 -7.92 -17.65 -5.35
N ASP A 68 -8.68 -18.72 -5.54
CA ASP A 68 -10.14 -18.64 -5.73
C ASP A 68 -10.84 -18.00 -4.54
N ASP A 69 -10.40 -18.32 -3.31
CA ASP A 69 -10.91 -17.73 -2.08
C ASP A 69 -10.72 -16.21 -2.02
N VAL A 70 -9.65 -15.66 -2.58
CA VAL A 70 -9.45 -14.20 -2.62
C VAL A 70 -10.44 -13.49 -3.54
N TRP A 71 -10.90 -14.14 -4.60
CA TRP A 71 -11.89 -13.54 -5.50
C TRP A 71 -13.32 -13.72 -5.01
N HIS A 72 -13.60 -14.82 -4.30
CA HIS A 72 -14.97 -15.22 -3.93
C HIS A 72 -15.28 -15.11 -2.43
N SER A 73 -14.29 -14.83 -1.59
CA SER A 73 -14.55 -14.54 -0.18
C SER A 73 -15.48 -13.34 -0.04
N GLY A 74 -16.48 -13.50 0.83
CA GLY A 74 -17.41 -12.42 1.15
C GLY A 74 -16.68 -11.23 1.75
N ARG A 75 -17.18 -10.02 1.48
CA ARG A 75 -16.63 -8.80 2.09
C ARG A 75 -16.73 -8.91 3.61
N THR A 76 -15.58 -9.00 4.27
CA THR A 76 -15.51 -8.92 5.73
C THR A 76 -15.73 -7.48 6.15
N THR A 77 -16.98 -7.11 6.45
CA THR A 77 -17.29 -5.83 7.06
C THR A 77 -17.06 -5.93 8.57
N MET A 78 -15.92 -5.44 9.05
CA MET A 78 -15.79 -5.12 10.47
C MET A 78 -16.62 -3.87 10.77
N ASP A 79 -17.48 -3.94 11.79
CA ASP A 79 -18.16 -2.73 12.26
C ASP A 79 -17.16 -1.87 13.04
N LEU A 80 -16.63 -0.88 12.33
CA LEU A 80 -15.72 0.10 12.89
C LEU A 80 -16.53 1.09 13.74
N GLY A 81 -16.12 1.31 14.99
CA GLY A 81 -16.73 2.28 15.87
C GLY A 81 -16.79 3.69 15.24
N PRO A 82 -17.75 4.54 15.65
CA PRO A 82 -17.97 5.85 15.04
C PRO A 82 -16.72 6.75 15.11
N LEU A 83 -15.95 6.68 16.20
CA LEU A 83 -14.70 7.42 16.36
C LEU A 83 -13.64 6.98 15.32
N PHE A 84 -13.56 5.68 15.02
CA PHE A 84 -12.67 5.16 13.99
C PHE A 84 -13.02 5.68 12.61
N LYS A 85 -14.31 5.70 12.27
CA LYS A 85 -14.81 6.26 11.01
C LYS A 85 -14.47 7.75 10.87
N ILE A 86 -14.62 8.53 11.95
CA ILE A 86 -14.28 9.97 11.98
C ILE A 86 -12.77 10.18 11.75
N TYR A 87 -11.93 9.42 12.45
CA TYR A 87 -10.47 9.51 12.30
C TYR A 87 -10.00 9.15 10.89
N CYS A 88 -10.51 8.06 10.33
CA CYS A 88 -10.20 7.67 8.94
C CYS A 88 -10.66 8.75 7.96
N GLY A 89 -11.83 9.36 8.17
CA GLY A 89 -12.30 10.49 7.37
C GLY A 89 -11.37 11.70 7.45
N PHE A 90 -10.91 12.05 8.66
CA PHE A 90 -9.96 13.14 8.87
C PHE A 90 -8.61 12.87 8.18
N ILE A 91 -8.04 11.67 8.36
CA ILE A 91 -6.82 11.26 7.65
C ILE A 91 -7.01 11.28 6.15
N GLY A 92 -8.14 10.76 5.64
CA GLY A 92 -8.44 10.74 4.21
C GLY A 92 -8.52 12.15 3.60
N LEU A 93 -9.14 13.10 4.30
CA LEU A 93 -9.19 14.50 3.89
C LEU A 93 -7.78 15.10 3.87
N LEU A 94 -7.05 14.94 4.97
CA LEU A 94 -5.71 15.49 5.11
C LEU A 94 -4.73 14.88 4.09
N PHE A 95 -4.87 13.60 3.80
CA PHE A 95 -4.16 12.90 2.73
C PHE A 95 -4.49 13.47 1.34
N THR A 96 -5.75 13.78 1.07
CA THR A 96 -6.18 14.39 -0.20
C THR A 96 -5.52 15.75 -0.39
N VAL A 97 -5.54 16.60 0.64
CA VAL A 97 -4.87 17.92 0.63
C VAL A 97 -3.37 17.75 0.42
N ALA A 98 -2.73 16.84 1.15
CA ALA A 98 -1.31 16.56 1.02
C ALA A 98 -0.92 16.06 -0.39
N THR A 99 -1.75 15.22 -0.99
CA THR A 99 -1.53 14.71 -2.36
C THR A 99 -1.62 15.83 -3.38
N LEU A 100 -2.63 16.70 -3.29
CA LEU A 100 -2.76 17.87 -4.18
C LEU A 100 -1.58 18.84 -4.04
N PHE A 101 -1.10 19.06 -2.82
CA PHE A 101 0.10 19.86 -2.57
C PHE A 101 1.35 19.23 -3.18
N LEU A 102 1.51 17.91 -3.03
CA LEU A 102 2.61 17.16 -3.61
C LEU A 102 2.61 17.29 -5.14
N LEU A 103 1.47 17.07 -5.81
CA LEU A 103 1.35 17.14 -7.26
C LEU A 103 1.75 18.53 -7.81
N LYS A 104 1.40 19.61 -7.10
CA LYS A 104 1.79 20.98 -7.47
C LYS A 104 3.29 21.24 -7.32
N SER A 105 3.92 20.65 -6.31
CA SER A 105 5.35 20.86 -6.03
C SER A 105 6.27 19.89 -6.77
N LEU A 106 5.72 18.82 -7.35
CA LEU A 106 6.47 17.70 -7.94
C LEU A 106 7.41 18.12 -9.09
N SER A 107 7.02 19.11 -9.89
CA SER A 107 7.83 19.64 -11.00
C SER A 107 9.09 20.36 -10.53
N ASN A 108 9.04 20.96 -9.34
CA ASN A 108 10.10 21.82 -8.80
C ASN A 108 11.10 21.03 -7.94
N GLN A 109 10.83 19.75 -7.67
CA GLN A 109 11.70 18.89 -6.89
C GLN A 109 12.88 18.35 -7.73
N LYS A 110 13.99 18.04 -7.04
CA LYS A 110 15.13 17.36 -7.67
C LYS A 110 14.66 16.04 -8.32
N ILE A 111 15.26 15.69 -9.47
CA ILE A 111 14.89 14.50 -10.27
C ILE A 111 14.84 13.23 -9.41
N HIS A 112 15.82 13.04 -8.53
CA HIS A 112 15.86 11.91 -7.61
C HIS A 112 14.62 11.87 -6.70
N ILE A 113 14.31 12.97 -5.99
CA ILE A 113 13.15 13.08 -5.09
C ILE A 113 11.84 12.88 -5.84
N ARG A 114 11.72 13.47 -7.04
CA ARG A 114 10.54 13.34 -7.91
C ARG A 114 10.24 11.86 -8.22
N LYS A 115 11.26 11.08 -8.59
CA LYS A 115 11.10 9.64 -8.89
C LYS A 115 10.52 8.86 -7.72
N TYR A 116 11.01 9.08 -6.48
CA TYR A 116 10.46 8.40 -5.30
C TYR A 116 9.00 8.79 -5.04
N TYR A 117 8.66 10.07 -5.13
CA TYR A 117 7.26 10.50 -4.98
C TYR A 117 6.35 9.94 -6.08
N THR A 118 6.84 9.82 -7.31
CA THR A 118 6.10 9.16 -8.39
C THR A 118 5.81 7.69 -8.05
N VAL A 119 6.79 6.94 -7.52
CA VAL A 119 6.55 5.55 -7.08
C VAL A 119 5.54 5.49 -5.93
N LEU A 120 5.61 6.40 -4.96
CA LEU A 120 4.63 6.47 -3.86
C LEU A 120 3.21 6.83 -4.36
N LEU A 121 3.07 7.67 -5.38
CA LEU A 121 1.77 7.96 -6.01
C LEU A 121 1.19 6.70 -6.68
N TRP A 122 2.03 5.94 -7.38
CA TRP A 122 1.63 4.65 -7.94
C TRP A 122 1.27 3.63 -6.87
N PHE A 123 1.97 3.66 -5.73
CA PHE A 123 1.62 2.85 -4.56
C PHE A 123 0.18 3.13 -4.15
N VAL A 124 -0.17 4.40 -3.89
CA VAL A 124 -1.52 4.82 -3.53
C VAL A 124 -2.54 4.40 -4.59
N ALA A 125 -2.23 4.63 -5.86
CA ALA A 125 -3.12 4.27 -6.96
C ALA A 125 -3.43 2.76 -7.00
N ILE A 126 -2.40 1.93 -6.81
CA ILE A 126 -2.56 0.47 -6.71
C ILE A 126 -3.35 0.08 -5.47
N THR A 127 -3.11 0.71 -4.32
CA THR A 127 -3.90 0.43 -3.11
C THR A 127 -5.37 0.78 -3.31
N ILE A 128 -5.69 1.94 -3.88
CA ILE A 128 -7.07 2.32 -4.21
C ILE A 128 -7.69 1.32 -5.20
N PHE A 129 -6.93 0.94 -6.24
CA PHE A 129 -7.36 -0.08 -7.19
C PHE A 129 -7.68 -1.39 -6.47
N THR A 130 -6.80 -1.87 -5.59
CA THR A 130 -7.09 -3.08 -4.81
C THR A 130 -8.38 -2.94 -4.02
N MET A 131 -8.56 -1.83 -3.29
CA MET A 131 -9.75 -1.53 -2.48
C MET A 131 -11.07 -1.54 -3.24
N LEU A 132 -11.05 -1.21 -4.52
CA LEU A 132 -12.25 -1.19 -5.36
C LEU A 132 -12.56 -2.57 -5.96
N PHE A 133 -11.54 -3.34 -6.32
CA PHE A 133 -11.70 -4.56 -7.14
C PHE A 133 -11.62 -5.87 -6.35
N LEU A 134 -10.96 -5.92 -5.20
CA LEU A 134 -10.84 -7.12 -4.38
C LEU A 134 -11.86 -7.11 -3.23
N PRO A 135 -12.80 -8.07 -3.17
CA PRO A 135 -13.78 -8.15 -2.09
C PRO A 135 -13.17 -8.70 -0.78
N SER A 136 -12.09 -9.47 -0.86
CA SER A 136 -11.41 -10.11 0.28
C SER A 136 -10.58 -9.16 1.15
N LEU A 137 -10.76 -7.86 1.00
CA LEU A 137 -9.90 -6.90 1.67
C LEU A 137 -10.37 -6.69 3.10
N SER A 138 -9.43 -6.92 4.00
CA SER A 138 -9.60 -6.65 5.41
C SER A 138 -8.78 -5.40 5.80
N ILE A 139 -8.90 -5.00 7.05
CA ILE A 139 -8.34 -3.75 7.59
C ILE A 139 -6.81 -3.69 7.46
N GLU A 140 -6.14 -4.82 7.22
CA GLU A 140 -4.68 -4.90 7.10
C GLU A 140 -4.15 -4.10 5.90
N MET A 141 -4.95 -3.96 4.84
CA MET A 141 -4.61 -3.10 3.71
C MET A 141 -4.53 -1.62 4.09
N ALA A 142 -5.26 -1.19 5.12
CA ALA A 142 -5.14 0.17 5.62
C ALA A 142 -3.75 0.43 6.22
N TYR A 143 -3.10 -0.57 6.85
CA TYR A 143 -1.73 -0.42 7.33
C TYR A 143 -0.73 -0.29 6.18
N ILE A 144 -0.93 -1.02 5.09
CA ILE A 144 -0.10 -0.91 3.89
C ILE A 144 -0.29 0.47 3.25
N ALA A 145 -1.52 0.98 3.20
CA ALA A 145 -1.85 2.33 2.73
C ALA A 145 -1.29 3.44 3.63
N ALA A 146 -1.16 3.20 4.94
CA ALA A 146 -0.69 4.19 5.89
C ALA A 146 0.75 4.65 5.59
N PHE A 147 1.57 3.78 4.98
CA PHE A 147 2.95 4.11 4.62
C PHE A 147 3.06 5.30 3.64
N PRO A 148 2.53 5.23 2.40
CA PRO A 148 2.59 6.38 1.49
C PRO A 148 1.82 7.60 2.03
N VAL A 149 0.72 7.38 2.76
CA VAL A 149 -0.04 8.47 3.40
C VAL A 149 0.84 9.25 4.36
N ALA A 150 1.57 8.58 5.26
CA ALA A 150 2.46 9.22 6.21
C ALA A 150 3.53 10.08 5.52
N PHE A 151 4.10 9.60 4.41
CA PHE A 151 5.08 10.36 3.62
C PHE A 151 4.49 11.63 3.01
N PHE A 152 3.28 11.56 2.46
CA PHE A 152 2.63 12.72 1.84
C PHE A 152 2.25 13.75 2.89
N VAL A 153 1.65 13.29 3.99
CA VAL A 153 1.28 14.14 5.13
C VAL A 153 2.50 14.81 5.74
N SER A 154 3.59 14.07 5.95
CA SER A 154 4.84 14.63 6.45
C SER A 154 5.40 15.70 5.51
N ASN A 155 5.42 15.44 4.20
CA ASN A 155 5.86 16.44 3.22
C ASN A 155 5.02 17.71 3.28
N TYR A 156 3.69 17.58 3.36
CA TYR A 156 2.78 18.71 3.48
C TYR A 156 3.05 19.52 4.75
N LEU A 157 3.13 18.86 5.91
CA LEU A 157 3.37 19.54 7.19
C LEU A 157 4.72 20.25 7.20
N LEU A 158 5.78 19.66 6.67
CA LEU A 158 7.11 20.27 6.63
C LEU A 158 7.18 21.50 5.70
N ASN A 159 6.49 21.44 4.56
CA ASN A 159 6.57 22.49 3.53
C ASN A 159 5.47 23.55 3.65
N THR A 160 4.54 23.42 4.60
CA THR A 160 3.51 24.42 4.84
C THR A 160 4.11 25.66 5.51
N HIS A 161 3.95 26.82 4.85
CA HIS A 161 4.50 28.09 5.34
C HIS A 161 3.78 28.62 6.59
N ASN A 162 2.47 28.39 6.69
CA ASN A 162 1.69 28.87 7.84
C ASN A 162 1.82 27.92 9.03
N ARG A 163 2.52 28.39 10.07
CA ARG A 163 2.75 27.66 11.32
C ARG A 163 1.44 27.21 11.99
N PHE A 164 0.40 28.04 11.95
CA PHE A 164 -0.88 27.74 12.61
C PHE A 164 -1.54 26.48 12.05
N TRP A 165 -1.66 26.37 10.72
CA TRP A 165 -2.27 25.20 10.08
C TRP A 165 -1.47 23.93 10.31
N ARG A 166 -0.13 24.02 10.26
CA ARG A 166 0.75 22.88 10.53
C ARG A 166 0.56 22.35 11.95
N GLU A 167 0.57 23.23 12.94
CA GLU A 167 0.40 22.84 14.35
C GLU A 167 -1.01 22.32 14.63
N LEU A 168 -2.04 22.96 14.07
CA LEU A 168 -3.42 22.52 14.21
C LEU A 168 -3.63 21.10 13.67
N PHE A 169 -3.19 20.82 12.44
CA PHE A 169 -3.32 19.48 11.87
C PHE A 169 -2.52 18.43 12.64
N LEU A 170 -1.32 18.77 13.10
CA LEU A 170 -0.49 17.84 13.87
C LEU A 170 -1.13 17.51 15.23
N ILE A 171 -1.53 18.54 15.99
CA ILE A 171 -2.14 18.35 17.32
C ILE A 171 -3.45 17.58 17.20
N THR A 172 -4.29 17.89 16.21
CA THR A 172 -5.54 17.17 15.97
C THR A 172 -5.31 15.70 15.60
N MET A 173 -4.31 15.38 14.77
CA MET A 173 -3.94 13.98 14.48
C MET A 173 -3.57 13.21 15.75
N PHE A 174 -2.73 13.79 16.61
CA PHE A 174 -2.33 13.14 17.87
C PHE A 174 -3.48 13.03 18.85
N ALA A 175 -4.28 14.09 19.01
CA ALA A 175 -5.43 14.09 19.91
C ALA A 175 -6.44 13.00 19.55
N MET A 176 -6.75 12.84 18.26
CA MET A 176 -7.65 11.77 17.80
C MET A 176 -7.02 10.39 18.00
N ALA A 177 -5.73 10.22 17.69
CA ALA A 177 -5.04 8.94 17.89
C ALA A 177 -5.02 8.51 19.36
N ILE A 178 -4.85 9.46 20.28
CA ILE A 178 -4.93 9.21 21.72
C ILE A 178 -6.37 8.89 22.12
N ALA A 179 -7.36 9.65 21.65
CA ALA A 179 -8.76 9.40 21.96
C ALA A 179 -9.19 7.97 21.57
N MET A 180 -8.71 7.44 20.45
CA MET A 180 -8.97 6.06 20.01
C MET A 180 -8.43 4.98 20.94
N GLN A 181 -7.46 5.28 21.80
CA GLN A 181 -6.93 4.28 22.74
C GLN A 181 -7.83 4.12 23.97
N PHE A 182 -8.64 5.13 24.29
CA PHE A 182 -9.49 5.17 25.48
C PHE A 182 -10.96 4.88 25.18
N PHE A 183 -11.38 4.94 23.92
CA PHE A 183 -12.76 4.74 23.46
C PHE A 183 -12.80 3.76 22.28
#